data_AF-A0A6I5P0N2-F1
#
_entry.id   AF-A0A6I5P0N2-F1
#
_cell.length_a   1.000
_cell.length_b   1.000
_cell.length_c   1.000
_cell.angle_alpha   90.00
_cell.angle_beta   90.00
_cell.angle_gamma   90.00
#
_symmetry.space_group_name_H-M   'P 1'
#
loop_
_entity.id
_entity.type
_entity.pdbx_description
1 polymer ?
#
loop_
_entity_poly.entity_id
_entity_poly.type
_entity_poly.pdbx_seq_one_letter_code
_entity_poly.pdbx_strand_id
1 'polypeptide(L)'
;MTQQKPTVQQSGKYAINFGKGRGDIHIGDRIYSIDPETLRRIIREELWTGEYSEVAKIVKTLLREELRRFQKDYGTTIGVGLNALSGLLQNPEIHDSVVVFRANFRAASDKIAVVAKLKELHDLLHNVEVVCYEPVAKAVKYFLEDDIAVGDCAVHHMQLQNYILRIQAVCQHVDHSVSTAQWPSDLQTVAKVLSEAIAELDAQKLRQAISKLKRIIAHQPSRLNTQLNQAARNLQLSELIESMRAIQQKLVEVCPETDKTQDFGRSITALTDLANRLAVLVVTHDYWQAIDIDLRLIETTIAYDVMELEIAWPDLQARVKPFFDEHQDDWTTWFQAHTRNLDAALKEHNPARIRSCFQLYRSQALNRFYRVDTNLKLLFDELSEVGKHLAGVLDALG
;
A
#
# COMPACT_ATOMS: atom_id res chain seq x y z
N MET A 1 -10.09 25.22 37.48
CA MET A 1 -9.77 24.54 36.20
C MET A 1 -8.45 23.82 36.36
N THR A 2 -8.51 22.50 36.53
CA THR A 2 -7.35 21.66 36.82
C THR A 2 -6.64 21.36 35.50
N GLN A 3 -5.42 21.87 35.31
CA GLN A 3 -4.59 21.53 34.16
C GLN A 3 -4.18 20.05 34.26
N GLN A 4 -4.61 19.23 33.29
CA GLN A 4 -4.10 17.87 33.11
C GLN A 4 -2.62 17.93 32.73
N LYS A 5 -1.75 17.37 33.59
CA LYS A 5 -0.34 17.12 33.27
C LYS A 5 -0.24 15.96 32.26
N PRO A 6 0.68 16.04 31.28
CA PRO A 6 0.92 14.93 30.37
C PRO A 6 1.42 13.70 31.13
N THR A 7 0.82 12.54 30.86
CA THR A 7 1.17 11.25 31.44
C THR A 7 2.45 10.74 30.78
N VAL A 8 3.55 10.77 31.52
CA VAL A 8 4.82 10.11 31.11
C VAL A 8 4.78 8.69 31.68
N GLN A 9 4.71 7.68 30.81
CA GLN A 9 5.02 6.30 31.22
C GLN A 9 6.54 6.13 31.22
N GLN A 10 7.14 6.20 32.41
CA GLN A 10 8.54 5.80 32.61
C GLN A 10 8.58 4.31 32.95
N SER A 11 9.10 3.49 32.04
CA SER A 11 9.58 2.14 32.35
C SER A 11 11.05 2.03 31.93
N GLY A 12 11.98 2.30 32.85
CA GLY A 12 13.42 1.96 32.79
C GLY A 12 14.23 2.29 31.52
N LYS A 13 15.33 3.05 31.64
CA LYS A 13 16.34 3.39 30.60
C LYS A 13 15.86 3.94 29.23
N TYR A 14 14.59 3.83 28.85
CA TYR A 14 14.09 4.21 27.52
C TYR A 14 12.72 4.88 27.64
N ALA A 15 12.55 6.03 26.98
CA ALA A 15 11.31 6.80 26.95
C ALA A 15 11.06 7.28 25.51
N ILE A 16 9.82 7.09 25.02
CA ILE A 16 9.35 7.66 23.76
C ILE A 16 8.42 8.81 24.11
N ASN A 17 8.78 10.03 23.71
CA ASN A 17 8.04 11.23 24.09
C ASN A 17 7.46 11.88 22.84
N PHE A 18 6.15 11.73 22.63
CA PHE A 18 5.43 12.40 21.56
C PHE A 18 5.04 13.82 22.01
N GLY A 19 6.04 14.71 22.09
CA GLY A 19 5.83 16.13 22.34
C GLY A 19 5.38 16.86 21.06
N LYS A 20 4.72 18.02 21.24
CA LYS A 20 4.22 18.90 20.17
C LYS A 20 5.28 19.17 19.09
N GLY A 21 5.25 18.42 17.99
CA GLY A 21 5.88 18.77 16.72
C GLY A 21 7.25 18.16 16.40
N ARG A 22 7.90 17.44 17.31
CA ARG A 22 9.09 16.61 17.01
C ARG A 22 9.01 15.32 17.83
N GLY A 23 8.87 14.20 17.14
CA GLY A 23 9.08 12.91 17.77
C GLY A 23 10.56 12.60 17.67
N ASP A 24 11.21 12.39 18.81
CA ASP A 24 12.55 11.80 18.87
C ASP A 24 12.41 10.39 19.46
N ILE A 25 13.08 9.42 18.85
CA ILE A 25 13.18 8.05 19.36
C ILE A 25 14.50 7.94 20.10
N HIS A 26 14.44 7.61 21.39
CA HIS A 26 15.61 7.33 22.20
C HIS A 26 15.85 5.81 22.23
N ILE A 27 17.00 5.35 21.72
CA ILE A 27 17.44 3.95 21.81
C ILE A 27 18.85 3.93 22.38
N GLY A 28 19.03 3.40 23.59
CA GLY A 28 20.32 3.56 24.28
C GLY A 28 20.57 5.02 24.65
N ASP A 29 21.81 5.44 24.43
CA ASP A 29 22.23 6.84 24.53
C ASP A 29 22.07 7.60 23.19
N ARG A 30 21.44 6.97 22.19
CA ARG A 30 21.25 7.55 20.86
C ARG A 30 19.85 8.15 20.72
N ILE A 31 19.80 9.35 20.17
CA ILE A 31 18.57 10.07 19.84
C ILE A 31 18.44 10.05 18.32
N TYR A 32 17.33 9.51 17.85
CA TYR A 32 16.98 9.42 16.44
C TYR A 32 15.81 10.37 16.19
N SER A 33 15.93 11.27 15.22
CA SER A 33 14.77 12.05 14.80
C SER A 33 13.75 11.12 14.12
N ILE A 34 12.46 11.28 14.40
CA ILE A 34 11.38 10.65 13.61
C ILE A 34 11.25 11.43 12.30
N ASP A 35 12.31 11.38 11.50
CA ASP A 35 12.22 11.70 10.09
C ASP A 35 12.09 10.38 9.30
N PRO A 36 11.40 10.40 8.15
CA PRO A 36 11.19 9.21 7.35
C PRO A 36 12.47 8.48 6.94
N GLU A 37 13.61 9.17 6.75
CA GLU A 37 14.88 8.51 6.40
C GLU A 37 15.51 7.77 7.58
N THR A 38 15.49 8.35 8.78
CA THR A 38 15.99 7.67 9.98
C THR A 38 15.19 6.41 10.28
N LEU A 39 13.86 6.47 10.16
CA LEU A 39 12.99 5.31 10.32
C LEU A 39 13.26 4.24 9.25
N ARG A 40 13.51 4.66 8.00
CA ARG A 40 13.89 3.78 6.89
C ARG A 40 15.25 3.11 7.09
N ARG A 41 16.26 3.84 7.57
CA ARG A 41 17.61 3.30 7.84
C ARG A 41 17.57 2.24 8.93
N ILE A 42 16.92 2.57 10.04
CA ILE A 42 16.72 1.64 11.16
C ILE A 42 16.00 0.38 10.69
N ILE A 43 14.93 0.54 9.88
CA ILE A 43 14.21 -0.61 9.34
C ILE A 43 15.10 -1.48 8.45
N ARG A 44 15.89 -0.88 7.56
CA ARG A 44 16.72 -1.61 6.59
C ARG A 44 17.90 -2.33 7.24
N GLU A 45 18.57 -1.68 8.19
CA GLU A 45 19.78 -2.19 8.82
C GLU A 45 19.46 -3.22 9.93
N GLU A 46 18.33 -3.07 10.62
CA GLU A 46 18.03 -3.86 11.82
C GLU A 46 16.93 -4.92 11.61
N LEU A 47 16.02 -4.79 10.62
CA LEU A 47 15.05 -5.88 10.31
C LEU A 47 15.69 -7.03 9.49
N TRP A 48 16.84 -6.84 8.86
CA TRP A 48 17.40 -7.88 7.99
C TRP A 48 18.41 -8.83 8.67
N THR A 49 18.87 -8.50 9.88
CA THR A 49 19.97 -9.21 10.55
C THR A 49 19.53 -10.30 11.54
N GLY A 50 18.22 -10.52 11.74
CA GLY A 50 17.69 -11.64 12.54
C GLY A 50 17.82 -11.48 14.07
N GLU A 51 18.51 -10.46 14.58
CA GLU A 51 18.57 -10.12 16.01
C GLU A 51 17.43 -9.16 16.38
N TYR A 52 16.28 -9.70 16.78
CA TYR A 52 15.05 -8.92 16.91
C TYR A 52 14.50 -8.76 18.33
N SER A 53 14.42 -7.49 18.77
CA SER A 53 13.51 -7.07 19.85
C SER A 53 13.03 -5.62 19.67
N GLU A 54 13.90 -4.66 19.32
CA GLU A 54 13.58 -3.23 19.51
C GLU A 54 12.98 -2.51 18.29
N VAL A 55 13.51 -2.74 17.09
CA VAL A 55 12.95 -2.14 15.86
C VAL A 55 11.59 -2.73 15.51
N ALA A 56 11.42 -4.03 15.73
CA ALA A 56 10.12 -4.68 15.65
C ALA A 56 9.11 -4.05 16.62
N LYS A 57 9.49 -3.68 17.85
CA LYS A 57 8.60 -2.98 18.79
C LYS A 57 8.22 -1.59 18.31
N ILE A 58 9.14 -0.82 17.72
CA ILE A 58 8.86 0.53 17.19
C ILE A 58 7.91 0.45 15.99
N VAL A 59 8.22 -0.40 15.01
CA VAL A 59 7.36 -0.65 13.84
C VAL A 59 5.99 -1.15 14.29
N LYS A 60 5.95 -2.03 15.29
CA LYS A 60 4.71 -2.53 15.91
C LYS A 60 3.92 -1.44 16.61
N THR A 61 4.54 -0.48 17.30
CA THR A 61 3.86 0.66 17.93
C THR A 61 3.31 1.63 16.90
N LEU A 62 4.06 1.89 15.83
CA LEU A 62 3.60 2.73 14.71
C LEU A 62 2.43 2.07 13.97
N LEU A 63 2.51 0.77 13.69
CA LEU A 63 1.42 0.00 13.10
C LEU A 63 0.15 0.00 13.96
N ARG A 64 0.31 -0.03 15.29
CA ARG A 64 -0.80 0.01 16.27
C ARG A 64 -1.54 1.34 16.26
N GLU A 65 -0.82 2.47 16.25
CA GLU A 65 -1.47 3.77 16.15
C GLU A 65 -2.15 3.94 14.79
N GLU A 66 -1.55 3.41 13.73
CA GLU A 66 -2.08 3.52 12.37
C GLU A 66 -3.39 2.75 12.14
N LEU A 67 -3.50 1.55 12.70
CA LEU A 67 -4.73 0.75 12.63
C LEU A 67 -5.88 1.34 13.46
N ARG A 68 -5.60 2.22 14.44
CA ARG A 68 -6.64 2.89 15.24
C ARG A 68 -7.15 4.19 14.62
N ARG A 69 -6.39 4.82 13.72
CA ARG A 69 -6.69 6.15 13.14
C ARG A 69 -7.56 6.11 11.88
N PHE A 70 -8.47 5.15 11.76
CA PHE A 70 -9.28 4.88 10.55
C PHE A 70 -10.28 5.99 10.12
N GLN A 71 -10.16 7.23 10.62
CA GLN A 71 -11.12 8.31 10.37
C GLN A 71 -10.51 9.72 10.28
N LYS A 72 -9.18 9.87 10.16
CA LYS A 72 -8.62 11.21 9.91
C LYS A 72 -8.75 11.55 8.43
N ASP A 73 -9.61 12.51 8.10
CA ASP A 73 -9.69 13.11 6.77
C ASP A 73 -8.53 14.10 6.58
N TYR A 74 -7.37 13.54 6.25
CA TYR A 74 -6.15 14.31 5.99
C TYR A 74 -6.32 15.19 4.75
N GLY A 75 -6.93 14.66 3.69
CA GLY A 75 -7.16 15.35 2.42
C GLY A 75 -7.89 16.68 2.64
N THR A 76 -9.02 16.67 3.36
CA THR A 76 -9.79 17.89 3.65
C THR A 76 -9.00 18.88 4.50
N THR A 77 -8.34 18.41 5.57
CA THR A 77 -7.56 19.31 6.45
C THR A 77 -6.41 19.98 5.71
N ILE A 78 -5.70 19.21 4.88
CA ILE A 78 -4.59 19.71 4.08
C ILE A 78 -5.12 20.67 3.01
N GLY A 79 -6.23 20.31 2.36
CA GLY A 79 -6.89 21.12 1.34
C GLY A 79 -7.36 22.47 1.87
N VAL A 80 -7.94 22.53 3.07
CA VAL A 80 -8.32 23.80 3.72
C VAL A 80 -7.10 24.70 3.89
N GLY A 81 -5.98 24.19 4.42
CA GLY A 81 -4.77 25.00 4.58
C GLY A 81 -4.13 25.44 3.27
N LEU A 82 -4.11 24.58 2.24
CA LEU A 82 -3.59 24.96 0.92
C LEU A 82 -4.48 25.99 0.22
N ASN A 83 -5.81 25.87 0.34
CA ASN A 83 -6.73 26.90 -0.15
C ASN A 83 -6.59 28.23 0.61
N ALA A 84 -6.34 28.16 1.94
CA ALA A 84 -6.04 29.32 2.74
C ALA A 84 -4.76 30.02 2.25
N LEU A 85 -3.71 29.25 1.91
CA LEU A 85 -2.50 29.77 1.29
C LEU A 85 -2.80 30.47 -0.05
N SER A 86 -3.57 29.87 -0.95
CA SER A 86 -3.97 30.52 -2.21
C SER A 86 -4.66 31.87 -1.98
N GLY A 87 -5.52 31.95 -0.97
CA GLY A 87 -6.18 33.19 -0.57
C GLY A 87 -5.27 34.21 0.12
N LEU A 88 -4.02 33.87 0.44
CA LEU A 88 -2.99 34.74 1.01
C LEU A 88 -1.97 35.22 -0.05
N LEU A 89 -1.97 34.61 -1.24
CA LEU A 89 -1.09 35.00 -2.36
C LEU A 89 -1.37 36.42 -2.90
N GLN A 90 -2.44 37.09 -2.46
CA GLN A 90 -2.63 38.51 -2.74
C GLN A 90 -1.64 39.42 -1.99
N ASN A 91 -0.98 38.90 -0.95
CA ASN A 91 0.11 39.60 -0.29
C ASN A 91 1.43 39.35 -1.06
N PRO A 92 2.10 40.40 -1.59
CA PRO A 92 3.32 40.23 -2.40
C PRO A 92 4.45 39.49 -1.68
N GLU A 93 4.66 39.72 -0.38
CA GLU A 93 5.73 39.04 0.37
C GLU A 93 5.48 37.53 0.50
N ILE A 94 4.21 37.15 0.63
CA ILE A 94 3.82 35.74 0.71
C ILE A 94 3.89 35.11 -0.68
N HIS A 95 3.39 35.82 -1.70
CA HIS A 95 3.51 35.40 -3.09
C HIS A 95 4.97 35.08 -3.45
N ASP A 96 5.90 36.01 -3.20
CA ASP A 96 7.31 35.83 -3.52
C ASP A 96 7.93 34.66 -2.76
N SER A 97 7.56 34.47 -1.48
CA SER A 97 7.98 33.31 -0.69
C SER A 97 7.50 31.98 -1.29
N VAL A 98 6.26 31.91 -1.76
CA VAL A 98 5.72 30.70 -2.40
C VAL A 98 6.36 30.46 -3.78
N VAL A 99 6.63 31.51 -4.55
CA VAL A 99 7.33 31.42 -5.85
C VAL A 99 8.69 30.73 -5.70
N VAL A 100 9.45 31.02 -4.63
CA VAL A 100 10.73 30.35 -4.34
C VAL A 100 10.60 28.83 -4.27
N PHE A 101 9.46 28.33 -3.76
CA PHE A 101 9.19 26.89 -3.61
C PHE A 101 8.31 26.29 -4.70
N ARG A 102 7.98 27.03 -5.77
CA ARG A 102 7.10 26.57 -6.88
C ARG A 102 7.53 25.22 -7.45
N ALA A 103 8.84 25.04 -7.64
CA ALA A 103 9.39 23.79 -8.17
C ALA A 103 9.09 22.59 -7.26
N ASN A 104 9.15 22.76 -5.93
CA ASN A 104 8.89 21.70 -4.96
C ASN A 104 7.41 21.31 -4.95
N PHE A 105 6.51 22.30 -5.03
CA PHE A 105 5.05 22.07 -5.12
C PHE A 105 4.70 21.31 -6.41
N ARG A 106 5.30 21.72 -7.54
CA ARG A 106 5.10 21.05 -8.82
C ARG A 106 5.61 19.62 -8.80
N ALA A 107 6.84 19.41 -8.33
CA ALA A 107 7.44 18.09 -8.23
C ALA A 107 6.62 17.14 -7.34
N ALA A 108 6.13 17.62 -6.20
CA ALA A 108 5.27 16.83 -5.32
C ALA A 108 3.92 16.48 -5.98
N SER A 109 3.25 17.46 -6.61
CA SER A 109 1.98 17.24 -7.31
C SER A 109 2.13 16.21 -8.44
N ASP A 110 3.18 16.33 -9.26
CA ASP A 110 3.44 15.40 -10.37
C ASP A 110 3.71 13.98 -9.87
N LYS A 111 4.51 13.83 -8.80
CA LYS A 111 4.81 12.51 -8.23
C LYS A 111 3.60 11.85 -7.58
N ILE A 112 2.74 12.63 -6.92
CA ILE A 112 1.45 12.15 -6.40
C ILE A 112 0.60 11.60 -7.55
N ALA A 113 0.53 12.33 -8.67
CA ALA A 113 -0.24 11.89 -9.84
C ALA A 113 0.30 10.57 -10.43
N VAL A 114 1.62 10.37 -10.44
CA VAL A 114 2.24 9.10 -10.88
C VAL A 114 1.85 7.95 -9.96
N VAL A 115 1.94 8.14 -8.64
CA VAL A 115 1.58 7.12 -7.65
C VAL A 115 0.11 6.72 -7.76
N ALA A 116 -0.79 7.70 -7.91
CA ALA A 116 -2.22 7.44 -8.07
C ALA A 116 -2.51 6.56 -9.29
N LYS A 117 -1.90 6.86 -10.45
CA LYS A 117 -2.08 6.06 -11.67
C LYS A 117 -1.49 4.65 -11.55
N LEU A 118 -0.34 4.50 -10.89
CA LEU A 118 0.25 3.17 -10.63
C LEU A 118 -0.67 2.31 -9.75
N LYS A 119 -1.27 2.91 -8.72
CA LYS A 119 -2.23 2.21 -7.85
C LYS A 119 -3.49 1.82 -8.64
N GLU A 120 -4.00 2.72 -9.49
CA GLU A 120 -5.14 2.41 -10.35
C GLU A 120 -4.86 1.21 -11.27
N LEU A 121 -3.68 1.18 -11.92
CA LEU A 121 -3.26 0.04 -12.75
C LEU A 121 -3.17 -1.26 -11.94
N HIS A 122 -2.58 -1.21 -10.74
CA HIS A 122 -2.49 -2.36 -9.86
C HIS A 122 -3.87 -2.91 -9.49
N ASP A 123 -4.81 -2.03 -9.12
CA ASP A 123 -6.17 -2.42 -8.74
C ASP A 123 -6.96 -2.99 -9.92
N LEU A 124 -6.82 -2.40 -11.11
CA LEU A 124 -7.42 -2.94 -12.33
C LEU A 124 -6.91 -4.35 -12.60
N LEU A 125 -5.62 -4.59 -12.42
CA LEU A 125 -5.03 -5.90 -12.66
C LEU A 125 -5.42 -6.94 -11.60
N HIS A 126 -5.55 -6.53 -10.34
CA HIS A 126 -6.11 -7.38 -9.29
C HIS A 126 -7.58 -7.75 -9.60
N ASN A 127 -8.36 -6.82 -10.13
CA ASN A 127 -9.71 -7.14 -10.58
C ASN A 127 -9.70 -8.12 -11.77
N VAL A 128 -8.75 -8.02 -12.70
CA VAL A 128 -8.59 -9.03 -13.76
C VAL A 128 -8.28 -10.41 -13.17
N GLU A 129 -7.44 -10.50 -12.14
CA GLU A 129 -7.18 -11.77 -11.43
C GLU A 129 -8.46 -12.37 -10.84
N VAL A 130 -9.14 -11.62 -9.97
CA VAL A 130 -10.26 -12.14 -9.17
C VAL A 130 -11.54 -12.29 -9.99
N VAL A 131 -11.86 -11.32 -10.85
CA VAL A 131 -13.15 -11.26 -11.55
C VAL A 131 -13.10 -12.01 -12.88
N CYS A 132 -11.93 -12.14 -13.51
CA CYS A 132 -11.84 -12.77 -14.83
C CYS A 132 -11.03 -14.07 -14.80
N TYR A 133 -9.79 -14.05 -14.32
CA TYR A 133 -8.92 -15.21 -14.40
C TYR A 133 -9.39 -16.38 -13.52
N GLU A 134 -9.66 -16.15 -12.23
CA GLU A 134 -10.06 -17.24 -11.34
C GLU A 134 -11.35 -17.94 -11.75
N PRO A 135 -12.44 -17.23 -12.11
CA PRO A 135 -13.67 -17.89 -12.55
C PRO A 135 -13.50 -18.66 -13.87
N VAL A 136 -12.83 -18.06 -14.87
CA VAL A 136 -12.58 -18.73 -16.16
C VAL A 136 -11.69 -19.96 -15.97
N ALA A 137 -10.67 -19.89 -15.11
CA ALA A 137 -9.82 -21.02 -14.79
C ALA A 137 -10.58 -22.15 -14.06
N LYS A 138 -11.68 -21.86 -13.35
CA LYS A 138 -12.57 -22.88 -12.77
C LYS A 138 -13.50 -23.47 -13.84
N ALA A 139 -14.11 -22.61 -14.66
CA ALA A 139 -15.06 -23.00 -15.71
C ALA A 139 -14.43 -23.89 -16.80
N VAL A 140 -13.12 -23.74 -17.07
CA VAL A 140 -12.41 -24.53 -18.10
C VAL A 140 -12.57 -26.04 -17.94
N LYS A 141 -12.78 -26.53 -16.71
CA LYS A 141 -12.93 -27.96 -16.42
C LYS A 141 -14.20 -28.56 -17.03
N TYR A 142 -15.25 -27.75 -17.17
CA TYR A 142 -16.58 -28.18 -17.61
C TYR A 142 -16.96 -27.55 -18.97
N PHE A 143 -16.03 -26.85 -19.61
CA PHE A 143 -16.31 -26.00 -20.77
C PHE A 143 -16.95 -26.72 -21.97
N LEU A 144 -16.67 -28.01 -22.18
CA LEU A 144 -17.30 -28.80 -23.26
C LEU A 144 -18.51 -29.62 -22.80
N GLU A 145 -18.76 -29.65 -21.50
CA GLU A 145 -19.74 -30.54 -20.87
C GLU A 145 -20.95 -29.77 -20.33
N ASP A 146 -20.82 -28.45 -20.16
CA ASP A 146 -21.81 -27.61 -19.49
C ASP A 146 -21.96 -26.25 -20.22
N ASP A 147 -23.13 -26.02 -20.81
CA ASP A 147 -23.48 -24.75 -21.46
C ASP A 147 -23.42 -23.56 -20.49
N ILE A 148 -23.63 -23.79 -19.18
CA ILE A 148 -23.47 -22.77 -18.14
C ILE A 148 -22.00 -22.35 -18.05
N ALA A 149 -21.06 -23.29 -18.10
CA ALA A 149 -19.64 -22.98 -18.06
C ALA A 149 -19.17 -22.17 -19.28
N VAL A 150 -19.78 -22.38 -20.46
CA VAL A 150 -19.56 -21.55 -21.66
C VAL A 150 -20.11 -20.14 -21.43
N GLY A 151 -21.32 -20.03 -20.89
CA GLY A 151 -21.95 -18.76 -20.52
C GLY A 151 -21.12 -17.95 -19.52
N ASP A 152 -20.63 -18.59 -18.47
CA ASP A 152 -19.75 -17.98 -17.47
C ASP A 152 -18.45 -17.47 -18.11
N CYS A 153 -17.82 -18.27 -18.98
CA CYS A 153 -16.65 -17.83 -19.74
C CYS A 153 -16.94 -16.56 -20.57
N ALA A 154 -18.11 -16.49 -21.22
CA ALA A 154 -18.52 -15.34 -22.02
C ALA A 154 -18.72 -14.06 -21.17
N VAL A 155 -19.38 -14.19 -20.01
CA VAL A 155 -19.57 -13.07 -19.06
C VAL A 155 -18.23 -12.54 -18.58
N HIS A 156 -17.32 -13.41 -18.17
CA HIS A 156 -16.00 -13.01 -17.68
C HIS A 156 -15.09 -12.47 -18.79
N HIS A 157 -15.25 -12.93 -20.04
CA HIS A 157 -14.60 -12.34 -21.21
C HIS A 157 -15.06 -10.88 -21.44
N MET A 158 -16.36 -10.59 -21.36
CA MET A 158 -16.85 -9.21 -21.46
C MET A 158 -16.28 -8.31 -20.34
N GLN A 159 -16.20 -8.82 -19.12
CA GLN A 159 -15.56 -8.10 -18.00
C GLN A 159 -14.08 -7.83 -18.28
N LEU A 160 -13.35 -8.82 -18.82
CA LEU A 160 -11.95 -8.67 -19.20
C LEU A 160 -11.76 -7.54 -20.24
N GLN A 161 -12.62 -7.48 -21.25
CA GLN A 161 -12.58 -6.40 -22.26
C GLN A 161 -12.77 -5.01 -21.63
N ASN A 162 -13.71 -4.87 -20.69
CA ASN A 162 -13.92 -3.62 -19.97
C ASN A 162 -12.69 -3.22 -19.13
N TYR A 163 -12.06 -4.17 -18.44
CA TYR A 163 -10.84 -3.89 -17.69
C TYR A 163 -9.67 -3.50 -18.59
N ILE A 164 -9.53 -4.15 -19.75
CA ILE A 164 -8.50 -3.81 -20.74
C ILE A 164 -8.64 -2.37 -21.21
N LEU A 165 -9.86 -1.91 -21.55
CA LEU A 165 -10.08 -0.52 -21.97
C LEU A 165 -9.67 0.48 -20.87
N ARG A 166 -10.01 0.19 -19.61
CA ARG A 166 -9.63 1.03 -18.47
C ARG A 166 -8.12 1.05 -18.26
N ILE A 167 -7.47 -0.12 -18.32
CA ILE A 167 -6.00 -0.23 -18.23
C ILE A 167 -5.34 0.61 -19.31
N GLN A 168 -5.85 0.55 -20.55
CA GLN A 168 -5.31 1.34 -21.66
C GLN A 168 -5.48 2.84 -21.46
N ALA A 169 -6.65 3.28 -20.98
CA ALA A 169 -6.88 4.69 -20.67
C ALA A 169 -5.88 5.20 -19.62
N VAL A 170 -5.63 4.44 -18.55
CA VAL A 170 -4.63 4.83 -17.55
C VAL A 170 -3.23 4.84 -18.15
N CYS A 171 -2.84 3.82 -18.92
CA CYS A 171 -1.53 3.74 -19.57
C CYS A 171 -1.24 4.90 -20.56
N GLN A 172 -2.25 5.51 -21.18
CA GLN A 172 -2.08 6.69 -22.04
C GLN A 172 -1.63 7.93 -21.27
N HIS A 173 -1.90 7.98 -19.97
CA HIS A 173 -1.62 9.14 -19.12
C HIS A 173 -0.45 8.91 -18.17
N VAL A 174 0.15 7.72 -18.13
CA VAL A 174 1.36 7.47 -17.35
C VAL A 174 2.59 7.71 -18.23
N ASP A 175 3.63 8.27 -17.63
CA ASP A 175 4.92 8.53 -18.28
C ASP A 175 5.47 7.27 -18.97
N HIS A 176 6.26 7.46 -20.03
CA HIS A 176 6.62 6.41 -20.98
C HIS A 176 7.31 5.19 -20.32
N SER A 177 7.96 5.37 -19.18
CA SER A 177 8.63 4.28 -18.43
C SER A 177 7.67 3.16 -18.00
N VAL A 178 6.41 3.46 -17.68
CA VAL A 178 5.36 2.46 -17.40
C VAL A 178 4.69 1.99 -18.69
N SER A 179 4.63 2.86 -19.70
CA SER A 179 4.05 2.61 -21.03
C SER A 179 4.88 1.64 -21.89
N THR A 180 6.19 1.47 -21.62
CA THR A 180 7.06 0.49 -22.33
C THR A 180 6.70 -0.97 -22.09
N ALA A 181 5.72 -1.26 -21.22
CA ALA A 181 5.37 -2.62 -20.87
C ALA A 181 4.40 -3.23 -21.90
N GLN A 182 4.79 -4.35 -22.53
CA GLN A 182 4.00 -5.05 -23.55
C GLN A 182 2.67 -5.64 -23.02
N TRP A 183 2.54 -5.81 -21.70
CA TRP A 183 1.47 -6.61 -21.11
C TRP A 183 0.02 -6.13 -21.35
N PRO A 184 -0.30 -4.82 -21.52
CA PRO A 184 -1.65 -4.41 -21.89
C PRO A 184 -2.05 -4.94 -23.29
N SER A 185 -1.09 -4.98 -24.22
CA SER A 185 -1.31 -5.59 -25.54
C SER A 185 -1.37 -7.13 -25.47
N ASP A 186 -0.63 -7.74 -24.54
CA ASP A 186 -0.74 -9.18 -24.29
C ASP A 186 -2.14 -9.53 -23.76
N LEU A 187 -2.73 -8.70 -22.88
CA LEU A 187 -4.11 -8.87 -22.41
C LEU A 187 -5.12 -8.75 -23.55
N GLN A 188 -4.96 -7.81 -24.49
CA GLN A 188 -5.80 -7.75 -25.69
C GLN A 188 -5.70 -9.03 -26.52
N THR A 189 -4.50 -9.55 -26.69
CA THR A 189 -4.26 -10.80 -27.42
C THR A 189 -4.95 -11.97 -26.71
N VAL A 190 -4.87 -12.03 -25.38
CA VAL A 190 -5.58 -13.03 -24.56
C VAL A 190 -7.08 -12.93 -24.74
N ALA A 191 -7.66 -11.72 -24.66
CA ALA A 191 -9.09 -11.50 -24.83
C ALA A 191 -9.57 -11.95 -26.23
N LYS A 192 -8.79 -11.67 -27.28
CA LYS A 192 -9.10 -12.16 -28.63
C LYS A 192 -9.12 -13.68 -28.71
N VAL A 193 -8.09 -14.36 -28.21
CA VAL A 193 -8.03 -15.83 -28.22
C VAL A 193 -9.15 -16.42 -27.36
N LEU A 194 -9.51 -15.79 -26.24
CA LEU A 194 -10.62 -16.20 -25.40
C LEU A 194 -11.96 -16.08 -26.14
N SER A 195 -12.19 -14.97 -26.84
CA SER A 195 -13.38 -14.77 -27.68
C SER A 195 -13.50 -15.83 -28.77
N GLU A 196 -12.40 -16.15 -29.47
CA GLU A 196 -12.37 -17.19 -30.50
C GLU A 196 -12.66 -18.58 -29.90
N ALA A 197 -12.05 -18.89 -28.75
CA ALA A 197 -12.28 -20.16 -28.05
C ALA A 197 -13.75 -20.36 -27.65
N ILE A 198 -14.41 -19.29 -27.17
CA ILE A 198 -15.82 -19.31 -26.78
C ILE A 198 -16.71 -19.48 -28.02
N ALA A 199 -16.45 -18.73 -29.09
CA ALA A 199 -17.25 -18.77 -30.31
C ALA A 199 -17.16 -20.14 -31.03
N GLU A 200 -15.98 -20.76 -31.00
CA GLU A 200 -15.72 -22.04 -31.68
C GLU A 200 -15.86 -23.27 -30.76
N LEU A 201 -16.16 -23.06 -29.47
CA LEU A 201 -16.13 -24.11 -28.44
C LEU A 201 -14.79 -24.87 -28.41
N ASP A 202 -13.67 -24.17 -28.62
CA ASP A 202 -12.33 -24.75 -28.69
C ASP A 202 -11.64 -24.73 -27.31
N ALA A 203 -11.69 -25.87 -26.61
CA ALA A 203 -11.07 -26.05 -25.31
C ALA A 203 -9.53 -25.91 -25.33
N GLN A 204 -8.87 -26.17 -26.46
CA GLN A 204 -7.42 -25.99 -26.58
C GLN A 204 -7.07 -24.49 -26.64
N LYS A 205 -7.77 -23.70 -27.45
CA LYS A 205 -7.63 -22.23 -27.47
C LYS A 205 -7.95 -21.62 -26.10
N LEU A 206 -9.00 -22.11 -25.42
CA LEU A 206 -9.35 -21.64 -24.08
C LEU A 206 -8.21 -21.88 -23.09
N ARG A 207 -7.64 -23.10 -23.06
CA ARG A 207 -6.48 -23.43 -22.21
C ARG A 207 -5.26 -22.55 -22.53
N GLN A 208 -5.02 -22.26 -23.80
CA GLN A 208 -3.93 -21.35 -24.21
C GLN A 208 -4.15 -19.92 -23.69
N ALA A 209 -5.37 -19.38 -23.83
CA ALA A 209 -5.72 -18.06 -23.31
C ALA A 209 -5.54 -17.99 -21.79
N ILE A 210 -6.04 -19.00 -21.05
CA ILE A 210 -5.92 -19.07 -19.59
C ILE A 210 -4.45 -19.17 -19.17
N SER A 211 -3.63 -19.98 -19.85
CA SER A 211 -2.20 -20.10 -19.55
C SER A 211 -1.46 -18.77 -19.73
N LYS A 212 -1.76 -18.04 -20.82
CA LYS A 212 -1.20 -16.70 -21.06
C LYS A 212 -1.67 -15.71 -20.00
N LEU A 213 -2.96 -15.70 -19.67
CA LEU A 213 -3.52 -14.84 -18.63
C LEU A 213 -2.88 -15.12 -17.27
N LYS A 214 -2.75 -16.39 -16.89
CA LYS A 214 -2.05 -16.84 -15.67
C LYS A 214 -0.65 -16.25 -15.59
N ARG A 215 0.12 -16.28 -16.69
CA ARG A 215 1.47 -15.72 -16.72
C ARG A 215 1.49 -14.21 -16.51
N ILE A 216 0.53 -13.47 -17.08
CA ILE A 216 0.41 -12.01 -16.87
C ILE A 216 0.12 -11.74 -15.39
N ILE A 217 -0.89 -12.41 -14.83
CA ILE A 217 -1.30 -12.25 -13.43
C ILE A 217 -0.22 -12.71 -12.43
N ALA A 218 0.58 -13.72 -12.77
CA ALA A 218 1.66 -14.18 -11.90
C ALA A 218 2.83 -13.17 -11.77
N HIS A 219 3.00 -12.24 -12.72
CA HIS A 219 4.18 -11.38 -12.78
C HIS A 219 3.87 -9.89 -12.67
N GLN A 220 2.84 -9.43 -13.38
CA GLN A 220 2.59 -7.99 -13.53
C GLN A 220 2.11 -7.30 -12.24
N PRO A 221 1.26 -7.92 -11.37
CA PRO A 221 0.89 -7.29 -10.09
C PRO A 221 2.12 -7.00 -9.22
N SER A 222 3.03 -7.96 -9.09
CA SER A 222 4.25 -7.77 -8.29
C SER A 222 5.18 -6.69 -8.86
N ARG A 223 5.27 -6.58 -10.19
CA ARG A 223 6.05 -5.52 -10.85
C ARG A 223 5.43 -4.15 -10.65
N LEU A 224 4.11 -4.01 -10.84
CA LEU A 224 3.39 -2.77 -10.58
C LEU A 224 3.51 -2.37 -9.12
N ASN A 225 3.45 -3.33 -8.19
CA ASN A 225 3.63 -3.03 -6.78
C ASN A 225 5.03 -2.54 -6.46
N THR A 226 6.05 -3.16 -7.05
CA THR A 226 7.44 -2.68 -6.91
C THR A 226 7.59 -1.24 -7.40
N GLN A 227 7.00 -0.92 -8.56
CA GLN A 227 7.00 0.44 -9.10
C GLN A 227 6.22 1.41 -8.21
N LEU A 228 5.05 1.01 -7.72
CA LEU A 228 4.21 1.79 -6.83
C LEU A 228 4.95 2.12 -5.53
N ASN A 229 5.60 1.14 -4.91
CA ASN A 229 6.35 1.34 -3.68
C ASN A 229 7.59 2.21 -3.91
N GLN A 230 8.26 2.05 -5.06
CA GLN A 230 9.35 2.95 -5.44
C GLN A 230 8.85 4.40 -5.65
N ALA A 231 7.73 4.59 -6.34
CA ALA A 231 7.14 5.90 -6.56
C ALA A 231 6.68 6.54 -5.24
N ALA A 232 6.03 5.78 -4.36
CA ALA A 232 5.63 6.23 -3.03
C ALA A 232 6.84 6.64 -2.16
N ARG A 233 7.94 5.87 -2.21
CA ARG A 233 9.20 6.24 -1.53
C ARG A 233 9.81 7.52 -2.08
N ASN A 234 9.63 7.79 -3.38
CA ASN A 234 10.18 8.93 -4.10
C ASN A 234 9.31 10.20 -4.04
N LEU A 235 8.14 10.18 -3.38
CA LEU A 235 7.23 11.32 -3.29
C LEU A 235 7.85 12.58 -2.68
N GLN A 236 8.96 12.47 -1.93
CA GLN A 236 9.67 13.60 -1.31
C GLN A 236 8.76 14.50 -0.44
N LEU A 237 7.78 13.91 0.26
CA LEU A 237 6.86 14.66 1.12
C LEU A 237 7.59 15.47 2.20
N SER A 238 8.75 15.01 2.65
CA SER A 238 9.62 15.76 3.58
C SER A 238 10.07 17.11 3.00
N GLU A 239 10.49 17.17 1.74
CA GLU A 239 10.91 18.43 1.09
C GLU A 239 9.72 19.39 0.94
N LEU A 240 8.53 18.87 0.62
CA LEU A 240 7.30 19.67 0.58
C LEU A 240 6.96 20.22 1.97
N ILE A 241 7.03 19.39 3.01
CA ILE A 241 6.77 19.80 4.40
C ILE A 241 7.73 20.90 4.84
N GLU A 242 9.02 20.78 4.55
CA GLU A 242 10.00 21.84 4.87
C GLU A 242 9.72 23.14 4.11
N SER A 243 9.35 23.04 2.83
CA SER A 243 8.95 24.20 2.03
C SER A 243 7.73 24.90 2.65
N MET A 244 6.71 24.13 3.04
CA MET A 244 5.53 24.68 3.71
C MET A 244 5.86 25.29 5.08
N ARG A 245 6.78 24.70 5.85
CA ARG A 245 7.23 25.27 7.13
C ARG A 245 7.95 26.61 6.95
N ALA A 246 8.79 26.74 5.92
CA ALA A 246 9.44 28.01 5.59
C ALA A 246 8.42 29.10 5.23
N ILE A 247 7.41 28.76 4.43
CA ILE A 247 6.30 29.66 4.10
C ILE A 247 5.51 30.04 5.37
N GLN A 248 5.25 29.07 6.26
CA GLN A 248 4.54 29.31 7.52
C GLN A 248 5.29 30.30 8.42
N GLN A 249 6.62 30.19 8.53
CA GLN A 249 7.43 31.13 9.30
C GLN A 249 7.25 32.55 8.77
N LYS A 250 7.32 32.73 7.45
CA LYS A 250 7.10 34.05 6.82
C LYS A 250 5.67 34.56 7.01
N LEU A 251 4.67 33.67 6.96
CA LEU A 251 3.27 34.03 7.23
C LEU A 251 3.04 34.53 8.65
N VAL A 252 3.68 33.92 9.64
CA VAL A 252 3.59 34.35 11.04
C VAL A 252 4.21 35.74 11.24
N GLU A 253 5.25 36.08 10.48
CA GLU A 253 5.88 37.41 10.52
C GLU A 253 5.01 38.50 9.88
N VAL A 254 4.44 38.22 8.70
CA VAL A 254 3.76 39.23 7.87
C VAL A 254 2.26 39.36 8.21
N CYS A 255 1.62 38.25 8.61
CA CYS A 255 0.19 38.18 8.89
C CYS A 255 -0.08 37.33 10.14
N PRO A 256 0.38 37.79 11.34
CA PRO A 256 0.17 37.05 12.58
C PRO A 256 -1.33 36.92 12.88
N GLU A 257 -1.69 35.75 13.42
CA GLU A 257 -3.00 35.49 14.04
C GLU A 257 -4.24 35.56 13.13
N THR A 258 -4.10 35.28 11.84
CA THR A 258 -5.28 35.03 10.99
C THR A 258 -5.72 33.56 11.06
N ASP A 259 -7.01 33.30 10.91
CA ASP A 259 -7.55 31.93 10.77
C ASP A 259 -6.85 31.17 9.64
N LYS A 260 -6.52 31.87 8.54
CA LYS A 260 -5.78 31.30 7.40
C LYS A 260 -4.36 30.86 7.77
N THR A 261 -3.66 31.63 8.60
CA THR A 261 -2.31 31.27 9.11
C THR A 261 -2.39 30.02 9.99
N GLN A 262 -3.43 29.90 10.82
CA GLN A 262 -3.67 28.71 11.64
C GLN A 262 -4.05 27.49 10.80
N ASP A 263 -4.93 27.65 9.82
CA ASP A 263 -5.32 26.60 8.86
C ASP A 263 -4.12 26.04 8.11
N PHE A 264 -3.22 26.91 7.66
CA PHE A 264 -1.98 26.50 7.01
C PHE A 264 -1.04 25.75 7.97
N GLY A 265 -0.96 26.16 9.25
CA GLY A 265 -0.20 25.40 10.25
C GLY A 265 -0.78 24.00 10.53
N ARG A 266 -2.12 23.89 10.54
CA ARG A 266 -2.82 22.60 10.67
C ARG A 266 -2.57 21.69 9.48
N SER A 267 -2.55 22.22 8.25
CA SER A 267 -2.26 21.41 7.06
C SER A 267 -0.84 20.83 7.07
N ILE A 268 0.16 21.58 7.55
CA ILE A 268 1.54 21.07 7.69
C ILE A 268 1.59 19.88 8.67
N THR A 269 0.88 19.99 9.79
CA THR A 269 0.80 18.90 10.77
C THR A 269 0.10 17.68 10.19
N ALA A 270 -1.04 17.89 9.50
CA ALA A 270 -1.77 16.82 8.83
C ALA A 270 -0.96 16.14 7.73
N LEU A 271 -0.21 16.90 6.92
CA LEU A 271 0.68 16.35 5.89
C LEU A 271 1.84 15.56 6.50
N THR A 272 2.39 16.02 7.62
CA THR A 272 3.44 15.30 8.36
C THR A 272 2.91 13.95 8.87
N ASP A 273 1.74 13.94 9.49
CA ASP A 273 1.07 12.71 9.94
C ASP A 273 0.82 11.75 8.75
N LEU A 274 0.30 12.27 7.64
CA LEU A 274 0.02 11.48 6.43
C LEU A 274 1.31 10.89 5.81
N ALA A 275 2.40 11.65 5.79
CA ALA A 275 3.69 11.16 5.29
C ALA A 275 4.25 10.01 6.13
N ASN A 276 4.14 10.11 7.46
CA ASN A 276 4.55 9.05 8.38
C ASN A 276 3.70 7.80 8.20
N ARG A 277 2.38 7.98 8.08
CA ARG A 277 1.41 6.91 7.79
C ARG A 277 1.74 6.17 6.51
N LEU A 278 2.04 6.91 5.44
CA LEU A 278 2.42 6.33 4.16
C LEU A 278 3.67 5.47 4.28
N ALA A 279 4.70 5.98 4.94
CA ALA A 279 5.96 5.25 5.11
C ALA A 279 5.74 3.91 5.83
N VAL A 280 4.91 3.89 6.87
CA VAL A 280 4.56 2.67 7.62
C VAL A 280 3.75 1.69 6.76
N LEU A 281 2.73 2.17 6.04
CA LEU A 281 1.88 1.31 5.21
C LEU A 281 2.64 0.72 4.02
N VAL A 282 3.51 1.48 3.35
CA VAL A 282 4.35 0.96 2.25
C VAL A 282 5.24 -0.18 2.72
N VAL A 283 5.94 -0.02 3.84
CA VAL A 283 6.79 -1.09 4.41
C VAL A 283 5.96 -2.31 4.80
N THR A 284 4.79 -2.08 5.40
CA THR A 284 3.90 -3.17 5.81
C THR A 284 3.36 -3.92 4.60
N HIS A 285 3.02 -3.20 3.54
CA HIS A 285 2.56 -3.77 2.27
C HIS A 285 3.64 -4.64 1.62
N ASP A 286 4.86 -4.13 1.47
CA ASP A 286 6.01 -4.89 0.96
C ASP A 286 6.18 -6.22 1.71
N TYR A 287 6.04 -6.16 3.04
CA TYR A 287 6.20 -7.32 3.89
C TYR A 287 5.12 -8.39 3.66
N TRP A 288 3.85 -7.97 3.61
CA TRP A 288 2.73 -8.87 3.34
C TRP A 288 2.75 -9.41 1.92
N GLN A 289 3.23 -8.63 0.95
CA GLN A 289 3.40 -9.09 -0.42
C GLN A 289 4.46 -10.21 -0.48
N ALA A 290 5.59 -10.07 0.22
CA ALA A 290 6.61 -11.11 0.26
C ALA A 290 6.05 -12.43 0.84
N ILE A 291 5.26 -12.34 1.92
CA ILE A 291 4.55 -13.50 2.49
C ILE A 291 3.57 -14.10 1.47
N ASP A 292 2.77 -13.27 0.79
CA ASP A 292 1.80 -13.76 -0.21
C ASP A 292 2.47 -14.50 -1.38
N ILE A 293 3.62 -14.01 -1.85
CA ILE A 293 4.41 -14.68 -2.89
C ILE A 293 4.84 -16.08 -2.44
N ASP A 294 5.42 -16.19 -1.25
CA ASP A 294 5.88 -17.48 -0.70
C ASP A 294 4.70 -18.44 -0.51
N LEU A 295 3.58 -17.94 0.00
CA LEU A 295 2.36 -18.74 0.19
C LEU A 295 1.75 -19.22 -1.13
N ARG A 296 1.75 -18.38 -2.17
CA ARG A 296 1.29 -18.77 -3.52
C ARG A 296 2.18 -19.86 -4.11
N LEU A 297 3.50 -19.80 -3.89
CA LEU A 297 4.42 -20.83 -4.36
C LEU A 297 4.07 -22.19 -3.71
N ILE A 298 3.97 -22.22 -2.39
CA ILE A 298 3.57 -23.43 -1.63
C ILE A 298 2.21 -23.95 -2.09
N GLU A 299 1.24 -23.05 -2.32
CA GLU A 299 -0.10 -23.44 -2.78
C GLU A 299 -0.07 -24.20 -4.12
N THR A 300 0.91 -23.94 -4.99
CA THR A 300 1.04 -24.66 -6.27
C THR A 300 1.54 -26.10 -6.13
N THR A 301 2.23 -26.42 -5.03
CA THR A 301 2.91 -27.72 -4.84
C THR A 301 2.26 -28.57 -3.75
N ILE A 302 1.61 -27.95 -2.75
CA ILE A 302 1.04 -28.61 -1.56
C ILE A 302 -0.01 -29.69 -1.87
N ALA A 303 -0.62 -29.64 -3.05
CA ALA A 303 -1.54 -30.67 -3.52
C ALA A 303 -0.85 -32.03 -3.73
N TYR A 304 0.43 -32.02 -4.11
CA TYR A 304 1.23 -33.20 -4.45
C TYR A 304 2.24 -33.55 -3.36
N ASP A 305 2.86 -32.53 -2.75
CA ASP A 305 3.93 -32.70 -1.76
C ASP A 305 3.88 -31.58 -0.70
N VAL A 306 3.99 -31.96 0.56
CA VAL A 306 4.02 -31.00 1.70
C VAL A 306 5.43 -30.56 2.07
N MET A 307 6.47 -31.18 1.49
CA MET A 307 7.87 -30.92 1.84
C MET A 307 8.27 -29.45 1.65
N GLU A 308 7.79 -28.78 0.61
CA GLU A 308 8.08 -27.36 0.39
C GLU A 308 7.54 -26.49 1.53
N LEU A 309 6.34 -26.79 2.03
CA LEU A 309 5.79 -26.13 3.20
C LEU A 309 6.62 -26.43 4.44
N GLU A 310 7.00 -27.68 4.68
CA GLU A 310 7.82 -28.08 5.83
C GLU A 310 9.15 -27.30 5.87
N ILE A 311 9.80 -27.13 4.71
CA ILE A 311 11.05 -26.37 4.57
C ILE A 311 10.83 -24.87 4.79
N ALA A 312 9.80 -24.27 4.19
CA ALA A 312 9.55 -22.83 4.26
C ALA A 312 8.88 -22.37 5.56
N TRP A 313 8.25 -23.28 6.31
CA TRP A 313 7.42 -22.96 7.46
C TRP A 313 8.14 -22.20 8.59
N PRO A 314 9.36 -22.59 9.03
CA PRO A 314 10.07 -21.85 10.07
C PRO A 314 10.33 -20.38 9.68
N ASP A 315 10.69 -20.14 8.42
CA ASP A 315 10.94 -18.79 7.91
C ASP A 315 9.65 -17.98 7.82
N LEU A 316 8.56 -18.58 7.34
CA LEU A 316 7.24 -17.94 7.33
C LEU A 316 6.78 -17.57 8.74
N GLN A 317 6.95 -18.46 9.72
CA GLN A 317 6.64 -18.18 11.13
C GLN A 317 7.48 -17.03 11.67
N ALA A 318 8.80 -17.06 11.44
CA ALA A 318 9.71 -16.00 11.85
C ALA A 318 9.30 -14.64 11.25
N ARG A 319 8.83 -14.64 10.00
CA ARG A 319 8.37 -13.43 9.32
C ARG A 319 7.05 -12.88 9.86
N VAL A 320 6.07 -13.73 10.20
CA VAL A 320 4.79 -13.22 10.72
C VAL A 320 4.82 -12.85 12.21
N LYS A 321 5.77 -13.41 12.96
CA LYS A 321 5.89 -13.23 14.42
C LYS A 321 5.93 -11.76 14.88
N PRO A 322 6.64 -10.81 14.21
CA PRO A 322 6.65 -9.41 14.61
C PRO A 322 5.26 -8.74 14.61
N PHE A 323 4.29 -9.26 13.85
CA PHE A 323 2.92 -8.73 13.80
C PHE A 323 2.01 -9.29 14.89
N PHE A 324 2.46 -10.30 15.63
CA PHE A 324 1.69 -10.88 16.71
C PHE A 324 1.79 -9.98 17.95
N ASP A 325 0.64 -9.49 18.41
CA ASP A 325 0.55 -8.71 19.65
C ASP A 325 0.02 -9.54 20.83
N GLU A 326 0.43 -9.17 22.05
CA GLU A 326 -0.13 -9.68 23.31
C GLU A 326 -1.47 -8.99 23.64
N HIS A 327 -1.70 -7.79 23.12
CA HIS A 327 -3.00 -7.13 23.16
C HIS A 327 -3.80 -7.49 21.89
N GLN A 328 -4.65 -8.50 22.05
CA GLN A 328 -5.42 -9.18 21.00
C GLN A 328 -6.31 -8.22 20.19
N ASP A 329 -5.83 -7.75 19.04
CA ASP A 329 -6.74 -7.50 17.93
C ASP A 329 -7.31 -8.86 17.50
N ASP A 330 -8.61 -8.96 17.21
CA ASP A 330 -9.22 -10.25 16.87
C ASP A 330 -8.45 -10.98 15.77
N TRP A 331 -8.01 -10.28 14.72
CA TRP A 331 -7.31 -10.93 13.61
C TRP A 331 -5.98 -11.60 14.03
N THR A 332 -5.24 -11.07 15.01
CA THR A 332 -3.97 -11.67 15.47
C THR A 332 -4.22 -12.96 16.22
N THR A 333 -5.26 -12.99 17.07
CA THR A 333 -5.68 -14.18 17.81
C THR A 333 -6.02 -15.33 16.86
N TRP A 334 -6.82 -15.04 15.84
CA TRP A 334 -7.22 -16.05 14.85
C TRP A 334 -6.03 -16.51 14.02
N PHE A 335 -5.16 -15.59 13.60
CA PHE A 335 -3.99 -15.94 12.80
C PHE A 335 -2.95 -16.75 13.60
N GLN A 336 -2.75 -16.44 14.89
CA GLN A 336 -1.96 -17.25 15.82
C GLN A 336 -2.57 -18.65 16.04
N ALA A 337 -3.90 -18.76 16.12
CA ALA A 337 -4.56 -20.05 16.24
C ALA A 337 -4.33 -20.91 14.98
N HIS A 338 -4.47 -20.33 13.78
CA HIS A 338 -4.16 -21.04 12.53
C HIS A 338 -2.68 -21.41 12.42
N THR A 339 -1.77 -20.54 12.90
CA THR A 339 -0.33 -20.83 12.97
C THR A 339 -0.06 -22.04 13.86
N ARG A 340 -0.65 -22.10 15.07
CA ARG A 340 -0.49 -23.24 15.99
C ARG A 340 -1.09 -24.53 15.44
N ASN A 341 -2.24 -24.44 14.78
CA ASN A 341 -2.90 -25.61 14.19
C ASN A 341 -2.08 -26.21 13.04
N LEU A 342 -1.48 -25.35 12.20
CA LEU A 342 -0.60 -25.80 11.13
C LEU A 342 0.70 -26.41 11.67
N ASP A 343 1.29 -25.78 12.70
CA ASP A 343 2.47 -26.31 13.40
C ASP A 343 2.23 -27.71 13.98
N ALA A 344 1.07 -27.91 14.62
CA ALA A 344 0.67 -29.22 15.14
C ALA A 344 0.45 -30.24 14.00
N ALA A 345 -0.18 -29.85 12.90
CA ALA A 345 -0.42 -30.73 11.76
C ALA A 345 0.89 -31.19 11.08
N LEU A 346 1.89 -30.31 10.99
CA LEU A 346 3.22 -30.64 10.46
C LEU A 346 3.94 -31.66 11.35
N LYS A 347 3.88 -31.49 12.67
CA LYS A 347 4.46 -32.44 13.64
C LYS A 347 3.82 -33.83 13.62
N GLU A 348 2.53 -33.89 13.29
CA GLU A 348 1.80 -35.15 13.14
C GLU A 348 2.05 -35.85 11.80
N HIS A 349 2.74 -35.20 10.85
CA HIS A 349 2.97 -35.68 9.50
C HIS A 349 1.70 -36.18 8.80
N ASN A 350 0.58 -35.49 8.99
CA ASN A 350 -0.70 -35.83 8.37
C ASN A 350 -0.97 -34.91 7.16
N PRO A 351 -0.76 -35.36 5.91
CA PRO A 351 -0.83 -34.49 4.73
C PRO A 351 -2.21 -33.88 4.50
N ALA A 352 -3.29 -34.61 4.84
CA ALA A 352 -4.65 -34.09 4.71
C ALA A 352 -4.92 -32.94 5.69
N ARG A 353 -4.47 -33.11 6.94
CA ARG A 353 -4.59 -32.07 7.98
C ARG A 353 -3.71 -30.87 7.67
N ILE A 354 -2.47 -31.09 7.22
CA ILE A 354 -1.54 -30.03 6.80
C ILE A 354 -2.18 -29.16 5.72
N ARG A 355 -2.73 -29.77 4.65
CA ARG A 355 -3.40 -29.04 3.57
C ARG A 355 -4.57 -28.18 4.07
N SER A 356 -5.43 -28.75 4.91
CA SER A 356 -6.57 -28.03 5.48
C SER A 356 -6.13 -26.86 6.37
N CYS A 357 -5.17 -27.08 7.28
CA CYS A 357 -4.64 -26.02 8.13
C CYS A 357 -3.90 -24.94 7.35
N PHE A 358 -3.17 -25.32 6.29
CA PHE A 358 -2.51 -24.39 5.38
C PHE A 358 -3.51 -23.50 4.65
N GLN A 359 -4.60 -24.06 4.11
CA GLN A 359 -5.65 -23.27 3.44
C GLN A 359 -6.26 -22.21 4.37
N LEU A 360 -6.50 -22.56 5.64
CA LEU A 360 -7.01 -21.61 6.64
C LEU A 360 -5.97 -20.52 6.97
N TYR A 361 -4.71 -20.90 7.17
CA TYR A 361 -3.61 -19.96 7.38
C TYR A 361 -3.46 -19.00 6.19
N ARG A 362 -3.41 -19.54 4.97
CA ARG A 362 -3.33 -18.81 3.69
C ARG A 362 -4.47 -17.81 3.54
N SER A 363 -5.70 -18.24 3.80
CA SER A 363 -6.89 -17.40 3.73
C SER A 363 -6.80 -16.23 4.71
N GLN A 364 -6.34 -16.47 5.93
CA GLN A 364 -6.17 -15.40 6.93
C GLN A 364 -5.06 -14.42 6.56
N ALA A 365 -3.93 -14.92 6.04
CA ALA A 365 -2.84 -14.10 5.53
C ALA A 365 -3.30 -13.21 4.35
N LEU A 366 -4.05 -13.79 3.41
CA LEU A 366 -4.62 -13.08 2.26
C LEU A 366 -5.58 -11.97 2.70
N ASN A 367 -6.48 -12.27 3.63
CA ASN A 367 -7.40 -11.28 4.20
C ASN A 367 -6.64 -10.12 4.86
N ARG A 368 -5.53 -10.41 5.55
CA ARG A 368 -4.72 -9.38 6.17
C ARG A 368 -4.00 -8.53 5.12
N PHE A 369 -3.41 -9.15 4.10
CA PHE A 369 -2.78 -8.44 2.99
C PHE A 369 -3.79 -7.53 2.27
N TYR A 370 -4.98 -8.03 1.97
CA TYR A 370 -6.08 -7.26 1.36
C TYR A 370 -6.44 -6.01 2.18
N ARG A 371 -6.50 -6.11 3.52
CA ARG A 371 -6.74 -4.95 4.40
C ARG A 371 -5.61 -3.92 4.33
N VAL A 372 -4.36 -4.37 4.31
CA VAL A 372 -3.20 -3.48 4.17
C VAL A 372 -3.23 -2.77 2.82
N ASP A 373 -3.52 -3.49 1.74
CA ASP A 373 -3.65 -2.92 0.39
C ASP A 373 -4.80 -1.90 0.30
N THR A 374 -5.94 -2.22 0.91
CA THR A 374 -7.09 -1.30 1.00
C THR A 374 -6.72 -0.02 1.75
N ASN A 375 -5.99 -0.13 2.86
CA ASN A 375 -5.56 1.04 3.62
C ASN A 375 -4.58 1.91 2.85
N LEU A 376 -3.64 1.26 2.14
CA LEU A 376 -2.69 1.96 1.29
C LEU A 376 -3.41 2.68 0.14
N LYS A 377 -4.45 2.06 -0.44
CA LYS A 377 -5.31 2.70 -1.44
C LYS A 377 -5.98 3.97 -0.90
N LEU A 378 -6.66 3.89 0.23
CA LEU A 378 -7.34 5.03 0.83
C LEU A 378 -6.37 6.20 1.08
N LEU A 379 -5.15 5.90 1.53
CA LEU A 379 -4.13 6.92 1.71
C LEU A 379 -3.64 7.53 0.40
N PHE A 380 -3.56 6.74 -0.68
CA PHE A 380 -3.26 7.28 -2.01
C PHE A 380 -4.40 8.14 -2.56
N ASP A 381 -5.66 7.82 -2.26
CA ASP A 381 -6.81 8.66 -2.60
C ASP A 381 -6.71 10.02 -1.86
N GLU A 382 -6.39 10.01 -0.56
CA GLU A 382 -6.14 11.23 0.22
C GLU A 382 -4.96 12.04 -0.35
N LEU A 383 -3.86 11.40 -0.73
CA LEU A 383 -2.73 12.04 -1.40
C LEU A 383 -3.12 12.66 -2.73
N SER A 384 -3.97 11.98 -3.52
CA SER A 384 -4.48 12.50 -4.78
C SER A 384 -5.22 13.83 -4.58
N GLU A 385 -6.05 13.93 -3.54
CA GLU A 385 -6.69 15.20 -3.17
C GLU A 385 -5.67 16.28 -2.81
N VAL A 386 -4.64 15.94 -2.02
CA VAL A 386 -3.52 16.87 -1.74
C VAL A 386 -2.86 17.36 -3.03
N GLY A 387 -2.63 16.46 -4.00
CA GLY A 387 -2.07 16.79 -5.31
C GLY A 387 -2.91 17.81 -6.08
N LYS A 388 -4.25 17.70 -6.02
CA LYS A 388 -5.18 18.67 -6.63
C LYS A 388 -5.10 20.04 -5.96
N HIS A 389 -5.02 20.08 -4.63
CA HIS A 389 -4.89 21.34 -3.90
C HIS A 389 -3.54 22.03 -4.16
N LEU A 390 -2.45 21.26 -4.29
CA LEU A 390 -1.15 21.79 -4.72
C LEU A 390 -1.22 22.38 -6.12
N ALA A 391 -1.91 21.72 -7.06
CA ALA A 391 -2.14 22.26 -8.40
C ALA A 391 -2.92 23.58 -8.35
N GLY A 392 -3.96 23.68 -7.50
CA GLY A 392 -4.70 24.93 -7.31
C GLY A 392 -3.86 26.08 -6.73
N VAL A 393 -2.89 25.79 -5.85
CA VAL A 393 -1.90 26.81 -5.40
C VAL A 393 -1.01 27.24 -6.55
N LEU A 394 -0.53 26.29 -7.37
CA LEU A 394 0.32 26.58 -8.53
C LEU A 394 -0.40 27.43 -9.57
N ASP A 395 -1.67 27.15 -9.85
CA ASP A 395 -2.48 27.93 -10.78
C ASP A 395 -2.69 29.37 -10.28
N ALA A 396 -2.81 29.55 -8.97
CA ALA A 396 -2.96 30.87 -8.34
C ALA A 396 -1.65 31.71 -8.39
N LEU A 397 -0.50 31.10 -8.65
CA LEU A 397 0.79 31.81 -8.81
C LEU A 397 1.03 32.36 -10.23
N GLY A 398 0.28 31.88 -11.24
CA GLY A 398 0.56 32.16 -12.65
C GLY A 398 1.61 31.23 -13.25
#